data_AF-A0A373CAD4-F1
#
_entry.id   AF-A0A373CAD4-F1
#
_cell.length_a   1.000
_cell.length_b   1.000
_cell.length_c   1.000
_cell.angle_alpha   90.00
_cell.angle_beta   90.00
_cell.angle_gamma   90.00
#
_symmetry.space_group_name_H-M   'P 1'
#
loop_
_entity.id
_entity.type
_entity.pdbx_description
1 polymer ?
#
loop_
_entity_poly.entity_id
_entity_poly.type
_entity_poly.pdbx_seq_one_letter_code
_entity_poly.pdbx_strand_id
1 'polypeptide(L)'
;MTREKFRFAGQTVKVRNEIPKFGGADFTIEDYWQNVTGGLSWMDSNGNPAAMMYAIRTGSQGFNVPIDNEVVYGKIGSLGYLFHVSELILPKEGE
;
A
#
# COMPACT_ATOMS: atom_id res chain seq x y z
N MET A 1 3.45 16.35 7.02
CA MET A 1 3.07 17.14 5.82
C MET A 1 2.56 16.16 4.79
N THR A 2 1.41 16.42 4.19
CA THR A 2 0.85 15.58 3.11
C THR A 2 1.56 15.87 1.79
N ARG A 3 1.43 14.95 0.84
CA ARG A 3 2.03 15.04 -0.50
C ARG A 3 0.94 15.15 -1.57
N GLU A 4 1.35 15.31 -2.83
CA GLU A 4 0.42 15.22 -3.96
C GLU A 4 -0.31 13.88 -3.93
N LYS A 5 -1.57 13.88 -4.36
CA LYS A 5 -2.41 12.70 -4.43
C LYS A 5 -1.71 11.65 -5.31
N PHE A 6 -1.77 10.38 -4.90
CA PHE A 6 -1.22 9.31 -5.71
C PHE A 6 -1.92 9.27 -7.06
N ARG A 7 -1.14 9.22 -8.14
CA ARG A 7 -1.65 9.34 -9.52
C ARG A 7 -2.68 8.27 -9.90
N PHE A 8 -2.64 7.11 -9.23
CA PHE A 8 -3.57 5.99 -9.45
C PHE A 8 -4.65 5.89 -8.37
N ALA A 9 -4.82 6.92 -7.54
CA ALA A 9 -5.91 6.97 -6.56
C ALA A 9 -7.28 6.83 -7.24
N GLY A 10 -8.12 5.95 -6.69
CA GLY A 10 -9.41 5.56 -7.24
C GLY A 10 -9.35 4.42 -8.27
N GLN A 11 -8.16 4.00 -8.71
CA GLN A 11 -8.00 2.89 -9.65
C GLN A 11 -7.85 1.56 -8.94
N THR A 12 -8.36 0.50 -9.58
CA THR A 12 -8.15 -0.88 -9.16
C THR A 12 -6.96 -1.46 -9.92
N VAL A 13 -5.96 -1.91 -9.18
CA VAL A 13 -4.75 -2.55 -9.71
C VAL A 13 -4.61 -3.95 -9.15
N LYS A 14 -3.70 -4.74 -9.72
CA LYS A 14 -3.37 -6.07 -9.22
C LYS A 14 -2.23 -6.01 -8.22
N VAL A 15 -2.36 -6.75 -7.12
CA VAL A 15 -1.20 -7.06 -6.26
C VAL A 15 -0.34 -8.10 -6.97
N ARG A 16 0.98 -7.90 -6.95
CA ARG A 16 1.95 -8.84 -7.54
C ARG A 16 1.80 -10.25 -6.97
N ASN A 17 1.95 -11.27 -7.82
CA ASN A 17 1.66 -12.66 -7.48
C ASN A 17 2.55 -13.23 -6.37
N GLU A 18 3.77 -12.71 -6.24
CA GLU A 18 4.75 -13.08 -5.22
C GLU A 18 4.39 -12.59 -3.80
N ILE A 19 3.41 -11.71 -3.65
CA ILE A 19 3.01 -11.20 -2.33
C ILE A 19 2.15 -12.25 -1.61
N PRO A 20 2.64 -12.84 -0.50
CA PRO A 20 1.93 -13.90 0.20
C PRO A 20 0.54 -13.45 0.63
N LYS A 21 -0.45 -14.32 0.46
CA LYS A 21 -1.88 -14.12 0.76
C LYS A 21 -2.63 -13.11 -0.13
N PHE A 22 -1.93 -12.23 -0.84
CA PHE A 22 -2.56 -11.16 -1.62
C PHE A 22 -2.31 -11.24 -3.12
N GLY A 23 -1.38 -12.10 -3.57
CA GLY A 23 -1.02 -12.19 -4.99
C GLY A 23 -2.21 -12.39 -5.92
N GLY A 24 -2.30 -11.52 -6.94
CA GLY A 24 -3.37 -11.52 -7.94
C GLY A 24 -4.69 -10.87 -7.48
N ALA A 25 -4.78 -10.41 -6.23
CA ALA A 25 -5.96 -9.73 -5.72
C ALA A 25 -6.18 -8.37 -6.39
N ASP A 26 -7.45 -7.99 -6.54
CA ASP A 26 -7.86 -6.66 -6.95
C ASP A 26 -7.77 -5.70 -5.76
N PHE A 27 -6.96 -4.66 -5.91
CA PHE A 27 -6.70 -3.64 -4.90
C PHE A 27 -7.09 -2.27 -5.43
N THR A 28 -8.15 -1.68 -4.86
CA THR A 28 -8.56 -0.31 -5.18
C THR A 28 -7.79 0.67 -4.31
N ILE A 29 -6.93 1.46 -4.93
CA ILE A 29 -6.06 2.42 -4.24
C ILE A 29 -6.89 3.62 -3.80
N GLU A 30 -6.76 4.03 -2.54
CA GLU A 30 -7.35 5.27 -2.05
C GLU A 30 -6.38 6.44 -2.20
N ASP A 31 -5.19 6.34 -1.58
CA ASP A 31 -4.10 7.31 -1.73
C ASP A 31 -2.83 6.76 -1.05
N TYR A 32 -1.74 7.53 -1.06
CA TYR A 32 -0.64 7.35 -0.12
C TYR A 32 -1.14 7.30 1.32
N TRP A 33 -0.60 6.36 2.11
CA TRP A 33 -0.93 6.23 3.53
C TRP A 33 -0.70 7.52 4.30
N GLN A 34 0.39 8.22 3.97
CA GLN A 34 0.71 9.51 4.56
C GLN A 34 -0.39 10.55 4.31
N ASN A 35 -1.08 10.51 3.18
CA ASN A 35 -2.19 11.43 2.90
C ASN A 35 -3.44 11.02 3.69
N VAL A 36 -3.77 9.72 3.69
CA VAL A 36 -4.95 9.17 4.40
C VAL A 36 -4.89 9.48 5.91
N THR A 37 -3.70 9.50 6.49
CA THR A 37 -3.49 9.79 7.93
C THR A 37 -3.17 11.25 8.24
N GLY A 38 -3.19 12.16 7.25
CA GLY A 38 -2.90 13.57 7.49
C GLY A 38 -1.41 13.89 7.75
N GLY A 39 -0.50 13.04 7.30
CA GLY A 39 0.94 13.27 7.31
C GLY A 39 1.78 12.23 8.04
N LEU A 40 1.17 11.17 8.57
CA LEU A 40 1.83 10.17 9.40
C LEU A 40 2.47 9.05 8.57
N SER A 41 3.68 8.62 8.94
CA SER A 41 4.27 7.42 8.36
C SER A 41 3.56 6.16 8.84
N TRP A 42 3.59 5.09 8.04
CA TRP A 42 3.12 3.78 8.49
C TRP A 42 3.94 3.26 9.69
N MET A 43 5.20 3.68 9.79
CA MET A 43 6.09 3.33 10.91
C MET A 43 5.63 3.96 12.22
N ASP A 44 4.99 5.12 12.16
CA ASP A 44 4.50 5.86 13.32
C ASP A 44 3.01 5.60 13.61
N SER A 45 2.36 4.73 12.81
CA SER A 45 0.92 4.46 12.86
C SER A 45 0.55 3.40 13.90
N ASN A 46 0.99 3.61 15.13
CA ASN A 46 0.75 2.70 16.25
C ASN A 46 -0.75 2.46 16.50
N GLY A 47 -1.11 1.21 16.75
CA GLY A 47 -2.51 0.80 17.00
C GLY A 47 -3.37 0.72 15.74
N ASN A 48 -2.87 1.07 14.56
CA ASN A 48 -3.61 0.90 13.32
C ASN A 48 -3.48 -0.55 12.79
N PRO A 49 -4.59 -1.29 12.61
CA PRO A 49 -4.53 -2.69 12.17
C PRO A 49 -3.90 -2.88 10.79
N ALA A 50 -4.14 -1.97 9.83
CA ALA A 50 -3.57 -2.07 8.49
C ALA A 50 -2.06 -1.84 8.49
N ALA A 51 -1.58 -0.86 9.27
CA ALA A 51 -0.16 -0.61 9.47
C ALA A 51 0.54 -1.79 10.18
N MET A 52 -0.11 -2.37 11.21
CA MET A 52 0.42 -3.53 11.92
C MET A 52 0.52 -4.76 11.00
N MET A 53 -0.54 -5.07 10.23
CA MET A 53 -0.50 -6.19 9.27
C MET A 53 0.59 -6.00 8.22
N TYR A 54 0.77 -4.76 7.75
CA TYR A 54 1.83 -4.42 6.81
C TYR A 54 3.23 -4.63 7.41
N ALA A 55 3.48 -4.10 8.61
CA ALA A 55 4.76 -4.24 9.30
C ALA A 55 5.12 -5.72 9.56
N ILE A 56 4.15 -6.53 9.98
CA ILE A 56 4.35 -7.99 10.16
C ILE A 56 4.69 -8.65 8.83
N ARG A 57 3.98 -8.30 7.76
CA ARG A 57 4.18 -8.87 6.42
C ARG A 57 5.57 -8.55 5.88
N THR A 58 5.94 -7.27 5.83
CA THR A 58 7.24 -6.84 5.30
C THR A 58 8.39 -7.35 6.15
N GLY A 59 8.24 -7.37 7.49
CA GLY A 59 9.21 -7.97 8.40
C GLY A 59 9.41 -9.46 8.17
N SER A 60 8.32 -10.23 7.97
CA SER A 60 8.40 -11.67 7.69
C SER A 60 9.05 -12.01 6.34
N GLN A 61 9.09 -11.04 5.42
CA GLN A 61 9.75 -11.14 4.12
C GLN A 61 11.20 -10.64 4.14
N GLY A 62 11.74 -10.30 5.33
CA GLY A 62 13.09 -9.76 5.45
C GLY A 62 13.25 -8.35 4.88
N PHE A 63 12.17 -7.57 4.83
CA PHE A 63 12.13 -6.23 4.23
C PHE A 63 12.57 -6.22 2.75
N ASN A 64 12.00 -7.12 1.95
CA ASN A 64 12.17 -7.15 0.49
C ASN A 64 11.50 -5.96 -0.26
N VAL A 65 11.16 -4.90 0.45
CA VAL A 65 10.64 -3.62 -0.06
C VAL A 65 11.41 -2.48 0.60
N PRO A 66 11.60 -1.34 -0.07
CA PRO A 66 12.15 -0.14 0.55
C PRO A 66 11.43 0.24 1.84
N ILE A 67 12.19 0.62 2.87
CA ILE A 67 11.66 1.14 4.13
C ILE A 67 11.47 2.65 3.98
N ASP A 68 10.41 3.04 3.28
CA ASP A 68 10.07 4.44 3.04
C ASP A 68 8.54 4.66 3.11
N ASN A 69 8.08 5.83 2.66
CA ASN A 69 6.66 6.19 2.65
C ASN A 69 6.02 6.08 1.26
N GLU A 70 6.63 5.37 0.30
CA GLU A 70 5.99 4.98 -0.95
C GLU A 70 5.01 3.82 -0.72
N VAL A 71 4.12 4.03 0.25
CA VAL A 71 3.13 3.08 0.74
C VAL A 71 1.76 3.68 0.52
N VAL A 72 0.90 2.93 -0.17
CA VAL A 72 -0.47 3.30 -0.47
C VAL A 72 -1.45 2.49 0.38
N TYR A 73 -2.54 3.15 0.76
CA TYR A 73 -3.69 2.51 1.37
C TYR A 73 -4.79 2.30 0.33
N GLY A 74 -5.51 1.22 0.49
CA GLY A 74 -6.61 0.87 -0.39
C GLY A 74 -7.35 -0.35 0.13
N LYS A 75 -8.23 -0.88 -0.71
CA LYS A 75 -9.14 -1.97 -0.33
C LYS A 75 -8.99 -3.18 -1.23
N ILE A 76 -9.01 -4.36 -0.61
CA ILE A 76 -9.29 -5.64 -1.28
C ILE A 76 -10.67 -6.08 -0.77
N GLY A 77 -11.67 -6.05 -1.64
CA GLY A 77 -13.07 -6.16 -1.21
C GLY A 77 -13.45 -5.01 -0.26
N SER A 78 -13.90 -5.33 0.95
CA SER A 78 -14.27 -4.35 1.98
C SER A 78 -13.16 -4.04 2.99
N LEU A 79 -12.04 -4.75 2.94
CA LEU A 79 -10.97 -4.67 3.95
C LEU A 79 -9.82 -3.78 3.49
N GLY A 80 -9.32 -2.96 4.41
CA GLY A 80 -8.23 -2.00 4.17
C GLY A 80 -6.84 -2.62 4.36
N TYR A 81 -5.93 -2.34 3.42
CA TYR A 81 -4.57 -2.86 3.43
C TYR A 81 -3.56 -1.80 2.99
N LEU A 82 -2.30 -2.00 3.39
CA LEU A 82 -1.16 -1.24 2.89
C LEU A 82 -0.29 -2.09 1.98
N PHE A 83 0.20 -1.46 0.92
CA PHE A 83 1.21 -2.01 0.02
C PHE A 83 2.23 -0.93 -0.31
N HIS A 84 3.49 -1.33 -0.40
CA HIS A 84 4.49 -0.49 -1.06
C HIS A 84 4.17 -0.46 -2.57
N VAL A 85 4.39 0.68 -3.24
CA VAL A 85 4.02 0.84 -4.67
C VAL A 85 4.69 -0.20 -5.57
N SER A 86 5.88 -0.69 -5.21
CA SER A 86 6.58 -1.75 -5.96
C SER A 86 5.87 -3.10 -5.88
N GLU A 87 4.96 -3.31 -4.93
CA GLU A 87 4.20 -4.55 -4.75
C GLU A 87 2.96 -4.62 -5.65
N LEU A 88 2.70 -3.55 -6.41
CA LEU A 88 1.54 -3.40 -7.27
C LEU A 88 1.95 -3.46 -8.75
N ILE A 89 1.05 -4.01 -9.57
CA ILE A 89 1.13 -3.95 -11.02
C ILE A 89 0.40 -2.68 -11.45
N LEU A 90 1.16 -1.58 -11.51
CA LEU A 90 0.63 -0.27 -11.89
C LEU A 90 0.55 -0.14 -13.43
N PRO A 91 -0.46 0.57 -13.96
CA PRO A 91 -0.51 0.91 -15.38
C PRO A 91 0.77 1.61 -15.83
N LYS A 92 1.26 1.28 -17.04
CA LYS A 92 2.35 2.04 -17.66
C LYS A 92 1.82 3.40 -18.10
N GLU A 93 2.67 4.42 -18.10
CA GLU A 93 2.31 5.73 -18.63
C GLU A 93 1.95 5.61 -20.13
N GLY A 94 0.72 5.99 -20.50
CA GLY A 94 0.33 6.16 -21.90
C GLY A 94 -0.57 5.09 -22.54
N GLU A 95 -1.26 4.25 -21.76
CA GLU A 95 -2.37 3.40 -22.25
C GLU A 95 -3.74 3.93 -21.80
#